data_AF-A0A1F8PD61-F1
#
_entry.id   AF-A0A1F8PD61-F1
#
_cell.length_a   1.000
_cell.length_b   1.000
_cell.length_c   1.000
_cell.angle_alpha   90.00
_cell.angle_beta   90.00
_cell.angle_gamma   90.00
#
_symmetry.space_group_name_H-M   'P 1'
#
loop_
_entity.id
_entity.type
_entity.pdbx_description
1 polymer ?
#
loop_
_entity_poly.entity_id
_entity_poly.type
_entity_poly.pdbx_seq_one_letter_code
_entity_poly.pdbx_strand_id
1 'polypeptide(L)'
;MSKAYGLPGLRIGWVVAPGDLADQIWARQDYITITATSLANSLAAYALSPEIRERLLTRTRDHVRKGYNRFESWMDQHGGLFSLVPPEAGAIAFVRYHRGINSSELVQRLIHEQSVYLVPGDHFGLDHHLRISYGVPKEILDEALQRLIHVLDSSK
;
A
#
# COMPACT_ATOMS: atom_id res chain seq x y z
N MET A 1 -1.29 12.10 -6.88
CA MET A 1 0.00 12.33 -6.17
C MET A 1 0.36 11.29 -5.10
N SER A 2 -0.61 10.68 -4.41
CA SER A 2 -0.35 9.98 -3.15
C SER A 2 0.42 8.66 -3.24
N LYS A 3 0.37 7.94 -4.35
CA LYS A 3 0.94 6.59 -4.49
C LYS A 3 2.19 6.59 -5.37
N ALA A 4 2.02 6.66 -6.69
CA ALA A 4 3.13 6.60 -7.66
C ALA A 4 4.24 7.65 -7.39
N TYR A 5 3.85 8.85 -6.95
CA TYR A 5 4.79 9.94 -6.67
C TYR A 5 5.27 9.98 -5.21
N GLY A 6 4.69 9.17 -4.31
CA GLY A 6 5.07 9.16 -2.89
C GLY A 6 4.81 10.47 -2.15
N LEU A 7 3.82 11.27 -2.59
CA LEU A 7 3.47 12.57 -2.02
C LEU A 7 2.04 12.59 -1.45
N PRO A 8 1.69 11.69 -0.51
CA PRO A 8 0.33 11.62 0.04
C PRO A 8 -0.05 12.86 0.85
N GLY A 9 0.92 13.53 1.49
CA GLY A 9 0.70 14.72 2.32
C GLY A 9 0.23 15.95 1.54
N LEU A 10 0.45 16.01 0.21
CA LEU A 10 -0.01 17.13 -0.60
C LEU A 10 -1.53 17.15 -0.79
N ARG A 11 -2.22 16.02 -0.57
CA ARG A 11 -3.67 15.89 -0.77
C ARG A 11 -4.14 16.28 -2.19
N ILE A 12 -3.29 16.12 -3.21
CA ILE A 12 -3.62 16.44 -4.61
C ILE A 12 -4.02 15.18 -5.40
N GLY A 13 -5.18 15.29 -6.04
CA GLY A 13 -5.72 14.40 -7.08
C GLY A 13 -6.37 15.22 -8.18
N TRP A 14 -6.80 14.57 -9.25
CA TRP A 14 -7.49 15.22 -10.37
C TRP A 14 -8.44 14.23 -11.03
N VAL A 15 -9.39 14.77 -11.80
CA VAL A 15 -10.29 14.00 -12.66
C VAL A 15 -9.99 14.37 -14.11
N VAL A 16 -10.00 13.38 -15.00
CA VAL A 16 -9.96 13.58 -16.46
C VAL A 16 -11.29 13.04 -17.00
N ALA A 17 -12.08 13.91 -17.61
CA ALA A 17 -13.44 13.62 -18.07
C ALA A 17 -13.80 14.47 -19.31
N PRO A 18 -14.85 14.10 -20.07
CA PRO A 18 -15.43 14.98 -21.08
C PRO A 18 -15.85 16.34 -20.48
N GLY A 19 -15.81 17.41 -21.26
CA GLY A 19 -16.07 18.79 -20.80
C GLY A 19 -17.35 18.92 -19.97
N ASP A 20 -18.49 18.49 -20.53
CA ASP A 20 -19.79 18.55 -19.87
C ASP A 20 -19.82 17.83 -18.51
N LEU A 21 -19.07 16.74 -18.35
CA LEU A 21 -18.97 16.01 -17.09
C LEU A 21 -18.00 16.70 -16.13
N ALA A 22 -16.88 17.24 -16.64
CA ALA A 22 -15.93 17.99 -15.83
C ALA A 22 -16.60 19.23 -15.20
N ASP A 23 -17.42 19.96 -15.96
CA ASP A 23 -18.17 21.11 -15.47
C ASP A 23 -19.20 20.71 -14.39
N GLN A 24 -19.89 19.58 -14.59
CA GLN A 24 -20.80 19.03 -13.59
C GLN A 24 -20.08 18.63 -12.28
N ILE A 25 -18.88 18.08 -12.38
CA ILE A 25 -18.05 17.74 -11.20
C ILE A 25 -17.58 19.03 -10.52
N TRP A 26 -17.09 20.00 -11.28
CA TRP A 26 -16.63 21.30 -10.77
C TRP A 26 -17.73 22.02 -10.00
N ALA A 27 -18.95 22.05 -10.53
CA ALA A 27 -20.11 22.68 -9.88
C ALA A 27 -20.46 22.08 -8.50
N ARG A 28 -19.99 20.86 -8.20
CA ARG A 28 -20.22 20.17 -6.91
C ARG A 28 -19.04 20.31 -5.94
N GLN A 29 -17.91 20.84 -6.40
CA GLN A 29 -16.67 20.87 -5.63
C GLN A 29 -16.78 21.70 -4.34
N ASP A 30 -17.59 22.77 -4.36
CA ASP A 30 -17.85 23.64 -3.21
C ASP A 30 -18.51 22.90 -2.03
N TYR A 31 -19.26 21.83 -2.30
CA TYR A 31 -19.91 21.03 -1.26
C TYR A 31 -18.98 20.01 -0.59
N ILE A 32 -17.78 19.76 -1.16
CA ILE A 32 -16.88 18.70 -0.70
C ILE A 32 -15.59 19.30 -0.15
N THR A 33 -14.91 20.15 -0.93
CA THR A 33 -13.58 20.66 -0.56
C THR A 33 -13.32 22.11 -0.94
N ILE A 34 -14.16 22.74 -1.77
CA ILE A 34 -13.94 24.05 -2.41
C ILE A 34 -12.73 24.04 -3.35
N THR A 35 -11.51 23.90 -2.82
CA THR A 35 -10.29 23.79 -3.63
C THR A 35 -9.16 23.15 -2.84
N ALA A 36 -8.17 22.62 -3.56
CA ALA A 36 -6.90 22.26 -2.96
C ALA A 36 -6.08 23.51 -2.61
N THR A 37 -5.20 23.41 -1.60
CA THR A 37 -4.40 24.56 -1.17
C THR A 37 -3.45 25.01 -2.29
N SER A 38 -3.24 26.33 -2.42
CA SER A 38 -2.34 26.90 -3.41
C SER A 38 -0.92 26.35 -3.29
N LEU A 39 -0.41 26.20 -2.06
CA LEU A 39 0.89 25.59 -1.79
C LEU A 39 0.98 24.14 -2.29
N ALA A 40 -0.04 23.32 -2.01
CA ALA A 40 -0.04 21.93 -2.47
C ALA A 40 -0.11 21.83 -4.00
N ASN A 41 -0.87 22.72 -4.65
CA ASN A 41 -0.91 22.82 -6.11
C ASN A 41 0.46 23.18 -6.70
N SER A 42 1.13 24.20 -6.15
CA SER A 42 2.47 24.60 -6.62
C SER A 42 3.51 23.49 -6.45
N LEU A 43 3.51 22.80 -5.31
CA LEU A 43 4.41 21.66 -5.07
C LEU A 43 4.09 20.47 -5.98
N ALA A 44 2.82 20.21 -6.24
CA ALA A 44 2.41 19.15 -7.17
C ALA A 44 2.82 19.48 -8.61
N ALA A 45 2.67 20.73 -9.05
CA ALA A 45 3.12 21.18 -10.36
C ALA A 45 4.64 20.99 -10.52
N TYR A 46 5.43 21.37 -9.51
CA TYR A 46 6.87 21.11 -9.51
C TYR A 46 7.20 19.61 -9.53
N ALA A 47 6.50 18.79 -8.73
CA ALA A 47 6.71 17.34 -8.72
C ALA A 47 6.34 16.67 -10.06
N LEU A 48 5.44 17.27 -10.84
CA LEU A 48 5.01 16.80 -12.15
C LEU A 48 5.83 17.41 -13.31
N SER A 49 6.78 18.31 -13.02
CA SER A 49 7.63 18.91 -14.05
C SER A 49 8.48 17.82 -14.73
N PRO A 50 8.85 18.01 -16.02
CA PRO A 50 9.65 17.02 -16.74
C PRO A 50 10.96 16.63 -16.03
N GLU A 51 11.59 17.57 -15.32
CA GLU A 51 12.85 17.33 -14.61
C GLU A 51 12.69 16.45 -13.36
N ILE A 52 11.55 16.54 -12.68
CA ILE A 52 11.33 15.90 -11.36
C ILE A 52 10.51 14.62 -11.49
N ARG A 53 9.54 14.60 -12.41
CA ARG A 53 8.56 13.53 -12.54
C ARG A 53 9.22 12.15 -12.69
N GLU A 54 10.16 12.03 -13.62
CA GLU A 54 10.83 10.74 -13.88
C GLU A 54 11.69 10.28 -12.69
N ARG A 55 12.32 11.22 -11.98
CA ARG A 55 13.11 10.91 -10.77
C ARG A 55 12.22 10.32 -9.68
N LEU A 56 11.04 10.91 -9.45
CA LEU A 56 10.09 10.40 -8.46
C LEU A 56 9.55 9.01 -8.84
N LEU A 57 9.18 8.82 -10.11
CA LEU A 57 8.66 7.55 -10.60
C LEU A 57 9.73 6.44 -10.54
N THR A 58 10.95 6.72 -10.99
CA THR A 58 12.06 5.76 -10.93
C THR A 58 12.38 5.38 -9.50
N ARG A 59 12.49 6.35 -8.58
CA ARG A 59 12.68 6.08 -7.14
C ARG A 59 11.60 5.15 -6.57
N THR A 60 10.33 5.48 -6.80
CA THR A 60 9.21 4.67 -6.28
C THR A 60 9.22 3.27 -6.89
N ARG A 61 9.43 3.16 -8.21
CA ARG A 61 9.48 1.88 -8.92
C ARG A 61 10.60 0.98 -8.40
N ASP A 62 11.78 1.52 -8.16
CA ASP A 62 12.92 0.77 -7.63
C ASP A 62 12.67 0.28 -6.21
N HIS A 63 12.08 1.12 -5.36
CA HIS A 63 11.69 0.72 -4.00
C HIS A 63 10.68 -0.43 -4.03
N VAL A 64 9.63 -0.28 -4.84
CA VAL A 64 8.54 -1.25 -4.95
C VAL A 64 9.05 -2.58 -5.51
N ARG A 65 9.86 -2.58 -6.58
CA ARG A 65 10.42 -3.81 -7.17
C ARG A 65 11.35 -4.53 -6.21
N LYS A 66 12.27 -3.81 -5.57
CA LYS A 66 13.19 -4.41 -4.59
C LYS A 66 12.44 -4.95 -3.36
N GLY A 67 11.40 -4.24 -2.91
CA GLY A 67 10.51 -4.68 -1.83
C GLY A 67 9.73 -5.94 -2.19
N TYR A 68 9.16 -5.99 -3.40
CA TYR A 68 8.43 -7.16 -3.88
C TYR A 68 9.33 -8.40 -3.98
N ASN A 69 10.52 -8.27 -4.58
CA ASN A 69 11.46 -9.41 -4.70
C ASN A 69 11.83 -9.98 -3.33
N ARG A 70 12.01 -9.12 -2.31
CA ARG A 70 12.28 -9.55 -0.93
C ARG A 70 11.08 -10.26 -0.32
N PHE A 71 9.90 -9.67 -0.46
CA PHE A 71 8.66 -10.24 0.05
C PHE A 71 8.34 -11.61 -0.57
N GLU A 72 8.51 -11.73 -1.89
CA GLU A 72 8.36 -12.99 -2.64
C GLU A 72 9.37 -14.04 -2.17
N SER A 73 10.67 -13.69 -2.13
CA SER A 73 11.71 -14.59 -1.64
C SER A 73 11.48 -15.07 -0.20
N TRP A 74 10.91 -14.21 0.66
CA TRP A 74 10.54 -14.57 2.01
C TRP A 74 9.35 -15.54 2.04
N MET A 75 8.31 -15.33 1.23
CA MET A 75 7.17 -16.26 1.17
C MET A 75 7.60 -17.66 0.72
N ASP A 76 8.48 -17.74 -0.29
CA ASP A 76 8.97 -19.01 -0.85
C ASP A 76 9.72 -19.86 0.19
N GLN A 77 10.35 -19.23 1.19
CA GLN A 77 11.06 -19.93 2.28
C GLN A 77 10.12 -20.66 3.24
N HIS A 78 8.82 -20.35 3.25
CA HIS A 78 7.85 -20.86 4.22
C HIS A 78 6.96 -21.99 3.66
N GLY A 79 7.45 -22.72 2.65
CA GLY A 79 6.97 -24.07 2.33
C GLY A 79 5.47 -24.22 2.08
N GLY A 80 4.87 -23.24 1.39
CA GLY A 80 3.43 -23.26 1.06
C GLY A 80 2.52 -22.70 2.14
N LEU A 81 3.06 -22.07 3.20
CA LEU A 81 2.28 -21.32 4.18
C LEU A 81 1.47 -20.17 3.56
N PHE A 82 1.95 -19.64 2.43
CA PHE A 82 1.34 -18.50 1.76
C PHE A 82 0.91 -18.87 0.34
N SER A 83 -0.15 -18.22 -0.14
CA SER A 83 -0.51 -18.20 -1.55
C SER A 83 -0.80 -16.78 -1.97
N LEU A 84 -0.21 -16.37 -3.09
CA LEU A 84 -0.35 -15.03 -3.64
C LEU A 84 -0.53 -15.14 -5.15
N VAL A 85 -1.48 -14.37 -5.68
CA VAL A 85 -1.46 -14.00 -7.10
C VAL A 85 -0.53 -12.78 -7.22
N PRO A 86 0.63 -12.88 -7.89
CA PRO A 86 1.59 -11.79 -7.99
C PRO A 86 0.93 -10.51 -8.49
N PRO A 87 1.11 -9.37 -7.79
CA PRO A 87 0.59 -8.09 -8.26
C PRO A 87 1.33 -7.67 -9.54
N GLU A 88 0.59 -7.35 -10.60
CA GLU A 88 1.17 -6.82 -11.85
C GLU A 88 1.85 -5.45 -11.63
N ALA A 89 1.31 -4.67 -10.71
CA ALA A 89 1.83 -3.37 -10.31
C ALA A 89 1.36 -3.00 -8.91
N GLY A 90 2.01 -1.99 -8.32
CA GLY A 90 1.67 -1.45 -7.01
C GLY A 90 2.62 -1.93 -5.91
N ALA A 91 2.38 -1.45 -4.70
CA ALA A 91 3.25 -1.61 -3.54
C ALA A 91 2.62 -2.50 -2.45
N ILE A 92 1.54 -3.21 -2.78
CA ILE A 92 0.68 -3.92 -1.85
C ILE A 92 0.35 -5.29 -2.43
N ALA A 93 0.49 -6.32 -1.61
CA ALA A 93 0.04 -7.67 -1.90
C ALA A 93 -1.17 -8.01 -1.01
N PHE A 94 -2.06 -8.84 -1.54
CA PHE A 94 -3.14 -9.45 -0.77
C PHE A 94 -2.88 -10.95 -0.70
N VAL A 95 -2.19 -11.34 0.37
CA VAL A 95 -1.64 -12.69 0.52
C VAL A 95 -2.59 -13.55 1.34
N ARG A 96 -2.87 -14.76 0.87
CA ARG A 96 -3.54 -15.79 1.67
C ARG A 96 -2.50 -16.49 2.55
N TYR A 97 -2.81 -16.73 3.81
CA TYR A 97 -2.03 -17.60 4.69
C TYR A 97 -2.83 -18.86 5.04
N HIS A 98 -2.13 -19.97 5.29
CA HIS A 98 -2.74 -21.28 5.56
C HIS A 98 -2.58 -21.67 7.03
N ARG A 99 -3.35 -21.00 7.90
CA ARG A 99 -3.50 -21.27 9.33
C ARG A 99 -4.96 -21.13 9.76
N GLY A 100 -5.33 -21.81 10.85
CA GLY A 100 -6.70 -21.80 11.38
C GLY A 100 -7.13 -20.50 12.07
N ILE A 101 -6.18 -19.60 12.38
CA ILE A 101 -6.47 -18.32 13.01
C ILE A 101 -7.16 -17.35 12.03
N ASN A 102 -8.20 -16.67 12.52
CA ASN A 102 -8.88 -15.59 11.83
C ASN A 102 -7.95 -14.38 11.60
N SER A 103 -8.14 -13.66 10.51
CA SER A 103 -7.25 -12.58 10.08
C SER A 103 -7.29 -11.36 11.01
N SER A 104 -8.46 -11.00 11.53
CA SER A 104 -8.59 -9.93 12.53
C SER A 104 -7.90 -10.30 13.85
N GLU A 105 -8.12 -11.54 14.31
CA GLU A 105 -7.46 -12.06 15.53
C GLU A 105 -5.92 -12.08 15.36
N LEU A 106 -5.43 -12.58 14.23
CA LEU A 106 -4.01 -12.58 13.91
C LEU A 106 -3.42 -11.17 13.94
N VAL A 107 -4.09 -10.19 13.32
CA VAL A 107 -3.63 -8.80 13.32
C VAL A 107 -3.65 -8.20 14.72
N GLN A 108 -4.66 -8.50 15.55
CA GLN A 108 -4.65 -8.06 16.96
C GLN A 108 -3.44 -8.62 17.71
N ARG A 109 -3.14 -9.91 17.55
CA ARG A 109 -1.95 -10.51 18.16
C ARG A 109 -0.65 -9.88 17.66
N LEU A 110 -0.53 -9.62 16.36
CA LEU A 110 0.64 -8.92 15.80
C LEU A 110 0.83 -7.52 16.40
N ILE A 111 -0.26 -6.78 16.63
CA ILE A 111 -0.20 -5.46 17.27
C ILE A 111 0.27 -5.59 18.71
N HIS A 112 -0.37 -6.45 19.51
CA HIS A 112 -0.13 -6.53 20.96
C HIS A 112 1.17 -7.26 21.32
N GLU A 113 1.51 -8.34 20.62
CA GLU A 113 2.67 -9.19 20.92
C GLU A 113 3.93 -8.72 20.21
N GLN A 114 3.80 -8.11 19.02
CA GLN A 114 4.93 -7.85 18.13
C GLN A 114 5.04 -6.40 17.66
N SER A 115 4.14 -5.49 18.05
CA SER A 115 4.10 -4.11 17.54
C SER A 115 4.10 -4.02 16.00
N VAL A 116 3.45 -4.98 15.31
CA VAL A 116 3.33 -5.02 13.85
C VAL A 116 1.88 -4.78 13.45
N TYR A 117 1.66 -3.83 12.56
CA TYR A 117 0.34 -3.57 11.99
C TYR A 117 0.28 -4.00 10.52
N LEU A 118 -0.66 -4.90 10.23
CA LEU A 118 -1.10 -5.29 8.90
C LEU A 118 -2.61 -5.08 8.80
N VAL A 119 -3.19 -5.09 7.59
CA VAL A 119 -4.64 -5.00 7.46
C VAL A 119 -5.23 -6.39 7.26
N PRO A 120 -6.18 -6.81 8.11
CA PRO A 120 -6.78 -8.14 8.03
C PRO A 120 -7.68 -8.27 6.80
N GLY A 121 -7.75 -9.49 6.27
CA GLY A 121 -8.59 -9.84 5.15
C GLY A 121 -10.09 -9.71 5.43
N ASP A 122 -10.50 -9.87 6.68
CA ASP A 122 -11.90 -9.66 7.12
C ASP A 122 -12.45 -8.27 6.76
N HIS A 123 -11.61 -7.23 6.79
CA HIS A 123 -12.03 -5.89 6.38
C HIS A 123 -12.43 -5.82 4.89
N PHE A 124 -12.06 -6.84 4.11
CA PHE A 124 -12.40 -7.02 2.70
C PHE A 124 -13.36 -8.20 2.48
N GLY A 125 -13.86 -8.84 3.55
CA GLY A 125 -14.72 -10.02 3.48
C GLY A 125 -14.00 -11.31 3.07
N LEU A 126 -12.67 -11.35 3.19
CA LEU A 126 -11.83 -12.47 2.76
C LEU A 126 -10.92 -12.90 3.90
N ASP A 127 -11.46 -13.69 4.83
CA ASP A 127 -10.67 -14.23 5.94
C ASP A 127 -9.48 -15.07 5.43
N HIS A 128 -8.50 -15.28 6.31
CA HIS A 128 -7.22 -15.91 6.03
C HIS A 128 -6.38 -15.19 4.97
N HIS A 129 -6.63 -13.89 4.77
CA HIS A 129 -5.79 -13.01 3.96
C HIS A 129 -5.24 -11.86 4.78
N LEU A 130 -4.12 -11.31 4.32
CA LEU A 130 -3.50 -10.10 4.85
C LEU A 130 -3.17 -9.16 3.69
N ARG A 131 -3.47 -7.87 3.87
CA ARG A 131 -3.00 -6.82 2.95
C ARG A 131 -1.67 -6.27 3.46
N ILE A 132 -0.59 -6.64 2.79
CA ILE A 132 0.79 -6.33 3.18
C ILE A 132 1.38 -5.30 2.21
N SER A 133 1.95 -4.22 2.74
CA SER A 133 2.68 -3.23 1.95
C SER A 133 4.17 -3.56 1.93
N TYR A 134 4.72 -3.84 0.76
CA TYR A 134 6.16 -4.05 0.55
C TYR A 134 6.88 -2.80 0.01
N GLY A 135 6.17 -1.69 -0.17
CA GLY A 135 6.75 -0.38 -0.55
C GLY A 135 7.34 0.42 0.61
N VAL A 136 7.81 -0.24 1.67
CA VAL A 136 8.39 0.39 2.88
C VAL A 136 9.92 0.20 2.89
N PRO A 137 10.67 0.93 3.75
CA PRO A 137 12.10 0.68 3.95
C PRO A 137 12.40 -0.79 4.22
N LYS A 138 13.55 -1.27 3.75
CA LYS A 138 13.93 -2.69 3.79
C LYS A 138 13.89 -3.23 5.23
N GLU A 139 14.45 -2.48 6.16
CA GLU A 139 14.62 -2.87 7.56
C GLU A 139 13.25 -3.08 8.21
N ILE A 140 12.30 -2.19 7.91
CA ILE A 140 10.92 -2.27 8.41
C ILE A 140 10.20 -3.49 7.80
N LEU A 141 10.37 -3.74 6.50
CA LEU A 141 9.75 -4.89 5.84
C LEU A 141 10.28 -6.20 6.43
N ASP A 142 11.60 -6.37 6.46
CA ASP A 142 12.23 -7.63 6.90
C ASP A 142 11.88 -7.94 8.36
N GLU A 143 11.91 -6.93 9.24
CA GLU A 143 11.54 -7.08 10.65
C GLU A 143 10.05 -7.46 10.82
N ALA A 144 9.14 -6.80 10.09
CA ALA A 144 7.72 -7.09 10.15
C ALA A 144 7.40 -8.52 9.66
N LEU A 145 8.06 -8.98 8.61
CA LEU A 145 7.90 -10.33 8.07
C LEU A 145 8.42 -11.41 9.05
N GLN A 146 9.54 -11.15 9.73
CA GLN A 146 10.07 -12.06 10.74
C GLN A 146 9.16 -12.17 11.96
N ARG A 147 8.55 -11.06 12.38
CA ARG A 147 7.57 -11.04 13.47
C ARG A 147 6.26 -11.71 13.08
N LEU A 148 5.83 -11.55 11.83
CA LEU A 148 4.64 -12.21 11.28
C LEU A 148 4.77 -13.73 11.36
N ILE A 149 5.89 -14.29 10.90
CA ILE A 149 6.07 -15.75 10.93
C ILE A 149 6.10 -16.29 12.37
N HIS A 150 6.75 -15.58 13.30
CA HIS A 150 6.80 -15.98 14.71
C HIS A 150 5.39 -16.17 15.31
N VAL A 151 4.47 -15.24 15.04
CA VAL A 151 3.08 -15.36 15.52
C VAL A 151 2.35 -16.49 14.79
N LEU A 152 2.51 -16.62 13.48
CA LEU A 152 1.86 -17.68 12.70
C LEU A 152 2.30 -19.10 13.10
N ASP A 153 3.55 -19.28 13.54
CA ASP A 153 4.06 -20.57 14.02
C ASP A 153 3.60 -20.91 15.44
N SER A 154 3.33 -19.89 16.27
CA SER A 154 2.74 -20.07 17.60
C SER A 154 1.24 -20.42 17.56
N SER A 155 0.58 -20.19 16.42
CA SER A 155 -0.88 -20.24 16.26
C SER A 155 -1.38 -21.53 15.59
N LYS A 156 -0.81 -22.68 15.95
CA LYS A 156 -1.13 -23.99 15.33
C LYS A 156 -2.62 -24.30 15.30
#